data_AF-A0A535SFE2-F1
#
_entry.id   AF-A0A535SFE2-F1
#
_cell.length_a   1.000
_cell.length_b   1.000
_cell.length_c   1.000
_cell.angle_alpha   90.00
_cell.angle_beta   90.00
_cell.angle_gamma   90.00
#
_symmetry.space_group_name_H-M   'P 1'
#
loop_
_entity.id
_entity.type
_entity.pdbx_description
1 polymer ?
#
loop_
_entity_poly.entity_id
_entity_poly.type
_entity_poly.pdbx_seq_one_letter_code
_entity_poly.pdbx_strand_id
1 'polypeptide(L)' 'MKRSSYHEPNYAFGQALLTLRSTARLTQAGVAEELGVSRKAVGEWEAGHNYPQA' A
#
# COMPACT_ATOMS: atom_id res chain seq x y z
N MET A 1 -13.46 13.36 26.83
CA MET A 1 -13.14 12.11 26.11
C MET A 1 -11.78 12.27 25.45
N LYS A 2 -10.75 11.60 25.96
CA LYS A 2 -9.43 11.59 25.31
C LYS A 2 -9.57 10.80 24.01
N ARG A 3 -9.55 11.49 22.86
CA ARG A 3 -9.45 10.81 21.56
C ARG A 3 -8.10 10.11 21.56
N SER A 4 -8.13 8.78 21.61
CA SER A 4 -6.95 7.95 21.50
C SER A 4 -6.17 8.42 20.27
N SER A 5 -4.98 8.96 20.48
CA SER A 5 -4.01 9.24 19.43
C SER A 5 -3.48 7.88 18.96
N TYR A 6 -4.31 7.15 18.23
CA TYR A 6 -3.87 5.99 17.49
C TYR A 6 -2.92 6.56 16.43
N HIS A 7 -1.61 6.47 16.66
CA HIS A 7 -0.68 6.29 15.57
C HIS A 7 -1.13 4.99 14.91
N GLU A 8 -2.10 5.06 13.99
CA GLU A 8 -2.40 3.93 13.13
C GLU A 8 -1.08 3.65 12.42
N PRO A 9 -0.45 2.48 12.67
CA PRO A 9 0.64 2.05 11.83
C PRO A 9 0.06 2.10 10.41
N ASN A 10 0.84 2.62 9.45
CA ASN A 10 0.43 3.03 8.11
C ASN A 10 -0.26 1.93 7.22
N TYR A 11 -0.84 0.89 7.81
CA TYR A 11 -1.84 -0.03 7.26
C TYR A 11 -2.89 0.68 6.40
N ALA A 12 -3.26 1.93 6.72
CA ALA A 12 -4.19 2.70 5.90
C ALA A 12 -3.72 2.84 4.44
N PHE A 13 -2.42 3.07 4.22
CA PHE A 13 -1.88 3.17 2.86
C PHE A 13 -1.88 1.83 2.14
N GLY A 14 -1.36 0.78 2.79
CA GLY A 14 -1.32 -0.56 2.19
C GLY A 14 -2.71 -1.08 1.83
N GLN A 15 -3.69 -0.83 2.72
CA GLN A 15 -5.09 -1.17 2.49
C GLN A 15 -5.73 -0.34 1.38
N ALA A 16 -5.41 0.96 1.29
CA ALA A 16 -5.88 1.82 0.20
C ALA A 16 -5.32 1.36 -1.15
N LEU A 17 -4.03 1.03 -1.21
CA LEU A 17 -3.38 0.53 -2.42
C LEU A 17 -3.98 -0.80 -2.87
N LEU A 18 -4.15 -1.75 -1.94
CA LEU A 18 -4.80 -3.04 -2.22
C LEU A 18 -6.22 -2.86 -2.75
N THR A 19 -6.98 -1.93 -2.17
CA THR A 19 -8.35 -1.61 -2.58
C THR A 19 -8.36 -1.07 -4.00
N LEU A 20 -7.57 -0.03 -4.28
CA LEU A 20 -7.47 0.59 -5.60
C LEU A 20 -7.06 -0.44 -6.66
N ARG A 21 -6.00 -1.21 -6.39
CA ARG A 21 -5.52 -2.27 -7.28
C ARG A 21 -6.61 -3.28 -7.61
N SER A 22 -7.33 -3.75 -6.59
CA SER A 22 -8.40 -4.75 -6.76
C SER A 22 -9.57 -4.19 -7.58
N THR A 23 -9.96 -2.93 -7.34
CA THR A 23 -11.01 -2.26 -8.13
C THR A 23 -10.60 -2.03 -9.58
N ALA A 24 -9.31 -1.76 -9.82
CA ALA A 24 -8.73 -1.63 -11.15
C ALA A 24 -8.43 -2.98 -11.82
N ARG A 25 -8.69 -4.11 -11.13
CA ARG A 25 -8.38 -5.49 -11.59
C ARG A 25 -6.91 -5.69 -11.95
N LEU A 26 -6.00 -4.96 -11.31
CA LEU A 26 -4.57 -5.08 -11.50
C LEU A 26 -3.98 -6.12 -10.54
N THR A 27 -2.89 -6.76 -10.97
CA THR A 27 -2.06 -7.59 -10.10
C THR A 27 -0.99 -6.71 -9.43
N GLN A 28 -0.31 -7.22 -8.40
CA GLN A 28 0.84 -6.49 -7.82
C GLN A 28 1.92 -6.24 -8.86
N ALA A 29 2.08 -7.14 -9.85
CA ALA A 29 2.99 -6.96 -10.97
C ALA A 29 2.52 -5.84 -11.91
N GLY A 30 1.23 -5.79 -12.24
CA GLY A 30 0.67 -4.71 -13.05
C GLY A 30 0.85 -3.33 -12.41
N VAL A 31 0.59 -3.20 -11.10
CA VAL A 31 0.88 -1.94 -10.37
C VAL A 31 2.38 -1.61 -10.39
N ALA A 32 3.24 -2.61 -10.26
CA ALA A 32 4.68 -2.42 -10.29
C ALA A 32 5.18 -1.94 -11.66
N GLU A 33 4.62 -2.47 -12.75
CA GLU A 33 4.91 -2.04 -14.12
C GLU A 33 4.49 -0.59 -14.34
N GLU A 34 3.28 -0.21 -13.95
CA GLU A 34 2.77 1.17 -14.08
C GLU A 34 3.60 2.20 -13.29
N LEU A 35 4.12 1.79 -12.12
CA LEU A 35 4.91 2.66 -11.24
C LEU A 35 6.42 2.57 -11.48
N GLY A 36 6.89 1.67 -12.36
CA GLY A 36 8.32 1.46 -12.59
C GLY A 36 9.09 0.93 -11.37
N VAL A 37 8.43 0.16 -10.50
CA VAL A 37 9.03 -0.41 -9.28
C VAL A 37 9.04 -1.93 -9.33
N SER A 38 9.66 -2.58 -8.35
CA SER A 38 9.60 -4.04 -8.23
C SER A 38 8.24 -4.51 -7.71
N ARG A 39 7.75 -5.67 -8.18
CA ARG A 39 6.58 -6.34 -7.59
C ARG A 39 6.72 -6.53 -6.08
N LYS A 40 7.93 -6.83 -5.60
CA LYS A 40 8.23 -6.99 -4.18
C LYS A 40 7.91 -5.71 -3.39
N ALA A 41 8.31 -4.55 -3.90
CA ALA A 41 8.01 -3.26 -3.25
C ALA A 41 6.51 -3.06 -3.06
N VAL A 42 5.69 -3.35 -4.07
CA VAL A 42 4.22 -3.28 -3.96
C VAL A 42 3.68 -4.25 -2.90
N GLY A 43 4.25 -5.46 -2.80
CA GLY A 43 3.89 -6.41 -1.75
C GLY A 43 4.20 -5.92 -0.33
N GLU A 44 5.38 -5.33 -0.12
CA GLU A 44 5.76 -4.75 1.17
C GLU A 44 4.89 -3.53 1.54
N TRP A 45 4.47 -2.74 0.55
CA TRP A 45 3.54 -1.62 0.73
C TRP A 45 2.15 -2.08 1.15
N GLU A 46 1.58 -3.08 0.46
CA GLU A 46 0.28 -3.65 0.79
C GLU A 46 0.27 -4.34 2.17
N ALA A 47 1.39 -4.97 2.56
CA ALA A 47 1.57 -5.57 3.87
C ALA A 47 1.84 -4.54 4.99
N GLY A 48 2.04 -3.27 4.63
CA GLY A 48 2.37 -2.20 5.56
C GLY A 48 3.76 -2.32 6.21
N HIS A 49 4.68 -3.06 5.59
CA HIS A 49 6.05 -3.22 6.06
C HIS A 49 6.92 -2.01 5.74
N ASN A 50 6.67 -1.33 4.62
CA ASN A 50 7.30 -0.08 4.24
C ASN A 50 6.38 0.75 3.32
N TYR A 51 6.86 1.91 2.88
CA TYR A 51 6.12 2.85 2.03
C TYR A 51 7.04 3.43 0.97
N PRO A 52 6.51 3.98 -0.14
CA PRO A 52 7.32 4.72 -1.10
C PRO A 52 8.07 5.83 -0.36
N GLN A 53 9.39 5.89 -0.55
CA GLN A 53 10.22 7.00 -0.07
C GLN A 53 10.53 7.88 -1.28
N ALA A 54 10.37 9.20 -1.11
CA ALA A 54 10.68 10.20 -2.13
C ALA A 54 12.18 10.50 -2.20
#